data_AF-A0AAN6IZF8-F1
#
_entry.id   AF-A0AAN6IZF8-F1
#
_cell.length_a   1.000
_cell.length_b   1.000
_cell.length_c   1.000
_cell.angle_alpha   90.00
_cell.angle_beta   90.00
_cell.angle_gamma   90.00
#
_symmetry.space_group_name_H-M   'P 1'
#
loop_
_entity.id
_entity.type
_entity.pdbx_description
1 polymer ?
#
loop_
_entity_poly.entity_id
_entity_poly.type
_entity_poly.pdbx_seq_one_letter_code
_entity_poly.pdbx_strand_id
1 'polypeptide(L)' 'MAFWEGSFQMMDPPTLSTIIRLQLEDSEQLAANVKGKQREGTLSDAEFALQTYTKDLLSTDAVLSDRRMAQSFAMAVIKD' A
#
# COMPACT_ATOMS: atom_id res chain seq x y z
N MET A 1 -25.83 -6.81 -3.15
CA MET A 1 -24.71 -5.95 -3.58
C MET A 1 -23.90 -5.66 -2.33
N ALA A 2 -22.70 -6.24 -2.16
CA ALA A 2 -21.92 -6.07 -0.94
C ALA A 2 -21.35 -4.64 -0.90
N PHE A 3 -22.05 -3.76 -0.18
CA PHE A 3 -21.61 -2.40 0.10
C PHE A 3 -20.56 -2.47 1.20
N TRP A 4 -19.29 -2.29 0.82
CA TRP A 4 -18.22 -2.07 1.79
C TRP A 4 -18.07 -0.55 1.95
N GLU A 5 -18.40 -0.04 3.14
CA GLU A 5 -18.12 1.34 3.54
C GLU A 5 -16.65 1.46 3.95
N GLY A 6 -15.92 2.39 3.31
CA GLY A 6 -14.52 2.65 3.62
C GLY A 6 -13.91 3.73 2.72
N SER A 7 -12.76 4.26 3.13
CA SER A 7 -12.05 5.42 2.55
C SER A 7 -11.70 5.30 1.05
N PHE A 8 -11.93 4.14 0.44
CA PHE A 8 -11.56 3.79 -0.93
C PHE A 8 -12.78 3.61 -1.87
N GLN A 9 -13.93 4.19 -1.52
CA GLN A 9 -15.12 4.16 -2.37
C GLN A 9 -15.08 5.17 -3.52
N MET A 10 -14.39 6.30 -3.35
CA MET A 10 -14.40 7.40 -4.33
C MET A 10 -13.37 7.27 -5.45
N MET A 11 -12.41 6.36 -5.35
CA MET A 11 -11.31 6.23 -6.31
C MET A 11 -11.37 4.87 -7.00
N ASP A 12 -11.13 4.86 -8.31
CA ASP A 12 -11.13 3.61 -9.06
C ASP A 12 -9.95 2.70 -8.62
N PRO A 13 -10.15 1.37 -8.56
CA PRO A 13 -9.12 0.46 -8.06
C PRO A 13 -7.78 0.52 -8.82
N PRO A 14 -7.75 0.66 -10.17
CA PRO A 14 -6.49 0.87 -10.90
C PRO A 14 -5.71 2.10 -10.44
N THR A 15 -6.38 3.23 -10.25
CA THR A 15 -5.74 4.46 -9.74
C THR A 15 -5.18 4.25 -8.33
N LEU A 16 -5.95 3.63 -7.43
CA LEU A 16 -5.48 3.32 -6.07
C LEU A 16 -4.22 2.44 -6.09
N SER A 17 -4.22 1.36 -6.88
CA SER A 17 -3.05 0.48 -7.00
C SER A 17 -1.83 1.23 -7.56
N THR A 18 -2.04 2.14 -8.50
CA THR A 18 -0.96 2.96 -9.06
C THR A 18 -0.36 3.89 -8.01
N ILE A 19 -1.19 4.55 -7.20
CA ILE A 19 -0.72 5.45 -6.12
C ILE A 19 0.11 4.67 -5.10
N ILE A 20 -0.38 3.51 -4.65
CA ILE A 20 0.34 2.70 -3.66
C ILE A 20 1.70 2.24 -4.21
N ARG A 21 1.76 1.83 -5.48
CA ARG A 21 3.03 1.45 -6.12
C ARG A 21 4.02 2.61 -6.18
N LEU A 22 3.58 3.79 -6.61
CA LEU A 22 4.44 4.98 -6.66
C LEU A 22 4.97 5.34 -5.26
N GLN A 23 4.13 5.29 -4.24
CA GLN A 23 4.56 5.58 -2.87
C GLN A 23 5.53 4.55 -2.28
N LEU A 24 5.40 3.27 -2.68
CA LEU A 24 6.37 2.23 -2.33
C LEU A 24 7.71 2.48 -3.02
N GLU A 25 7.70 2.77 -4.33
CA GLU A 25 8.90 3.11 -5.09
C GLU A 25 9.63 4.34 -4.50
N ASP A 26 8.89 5.38 -4.14
CA ASP A 26 9.45 6.56 -3.47
C ASP A 26 10.03 6.22 -2.09
N SER A 27 9.38 5.34 -1.33
CA SER A 27 9.87 4.90 -0.02
C SER A 27 11.18 4.11 -0.14
N GLU A 28 11.29 3.26 -1.16
CA GLU A 28 12.53 2.52 -1.47
C GLU A 28 13.65 3.48 -1.87
N GLN A 29 13.36 4.48 -2.69
CA GLN A 29 14.34 5.49 -3.07
C GLN A 29 14.80 6.32 -1.87
N LEU A 30 13.88 6.72 -0.99
CA LEU A 30 14.22 7.41 0.24
C LEU A 30 15.12 6.55 1.11
N ALA A 31 14.76 5.28 1.34
CA ALA A 31 15.56 4.36 2.14
C ALA A 31 16.98 4.15 1.56
N ALA A 32 17.11 4.03 0.23
CA ALA A 32 18.40 3.86 -0.44
C ALA A 32 19.31 5.09 -0.35
N ASN A 33 18.75 6.29 -0.21
CA ASN A 33 19.47 7.56 -0.19
C ASN A 33 19.75 8.10 1.22
N VAL A 34 19.29 7.42 2.28
CA VAL A 34 19.59 7.78 3.67
C VAL A 34 21.03 7.37 3.99
N LYS A 35 21.99 8.27 3.72
CA LYS A 35 23.33 8.23 4.34
C LYS A 35 23.27 9.00 5.67
N GLY A 36 22.89 8.31 6.74
CA GLY A 36 22.83 8.89 8.08
C GLY A 36 24.20 8.97 8.76
N LYS A 37 24.48 10.07 9.47
CA LYS A 37 25.54 10.16 10.49
C LYS A 37 25.03 9.63 11.84
N GLN A 38 24.23 8.57 11.81
CA GLN A 38 23.56 8.02 12.99
C GLN A 38 24.57 7.26 13.84
N ARG A 39 24.33 7.24 15.16
CA ARG A 39 25.10 6.40 16.07
C ARG A 39 24.77 4.94 15.76
N GLU A 40 25.79 4.08 15.79
CA GLU A 40 25.59 2.65 15.53
C GLU A 40 24.55 2.07 16.50
N GLY A 41 23.55 1.38 15.96
CA GLY A 41 22.49 0.74 16.74
C GLY A 41 21.27 1.62 17.07
N THR A 42 21.20 2.88 16.62
CA THR A 42 20.01 3.73 16.79
C THR A 42 19.28 3.95 15.47
N LEU A 43 17.97 3.67 15.47
CA LEU A 43 17.06 4.06 14.38
C LEU A 43 16.61 5.50 14.63
N SER A 44 16.72 6.37 13.63
CA SER A 44 16.18 7.72 13.71
C SER A 44 14.66 7.74 13.63
N ASP A 45 14.03 8.78 14.16
CA ASP A 45 12.58 8.99 14.04
C ASP A 45 12.13 9.00 12.56
N ALA A 46 12.98 9.53 11.67
CA ALA A 46 12.71 9.55 10.23
C ALA A 46 12.73 8.14 9.62
N GLU A 47 13.70 7.30 9.99
CA GLU A 47 13.76 5.90 9.56
C GLU A 47 12.60 5.09 10.14
N PHE A 48 12.23 5.33 11.40
CA PHE A 48 11.07 4.68 12.03
C PHE A 48 9.76 5.06 11.35
N ALA A 49 9.57 6.35 11.06
CA ALA A 49 8.41 6.85 10.35
C ALA A 49 8.34 6.25 8.93
N LEU A 50 9.45 6.20 8.21
CA LEU A 50 9.52 5.61 6.88
C LEU A 50 9.16 4.11 6.92
N GLN A 51 9.73 3.34 7.86
CA GLN A 51 9.40 1.92 8.01
C GLN A 51 7.92 1.69 8.31
N THR A 52 7.35 2.48 9.22
CA THR A 52 5.94 2.37 9.59
C THR A 52 5.04 2.70 8.40
N TYR A 53 5.36 3.78 7.69
CA TYR A 53 4.65 4.18 6.49
C TYR A 53 4.71 3.11 5.38
N THR A 54 5.90 2.57 5.09
CA THR A 54 6.06 1.50 4.09
C THR A 54 5.25 0.25 4.48
N LYS A 55 5.20 -0.10 5.77
CA LYS A 55 4.38 -1.22 6.25
C LYS A 55 2.89 -0.98 6.00
N ASP A 56 2.41 0.23 6.25
CA ASP A 56 1.00 0.59 6.02
C ASP A 56 0.64 0.54 4.52
N LEU A 57 1.56 0.97 3.65
CA LEU A 57 1.40 0.85 2.19
C LEU A 57 1.29 -0.60 1.74
N LEU A 58 2.18 -1.49 2.22
CA LEU A 58 2.13 -2.92 1.91
C LEU A 58 0.84 -3.57 2.41
N SER A 59 0.38 -3.21 3.61
CA SER A 59 -0.90 -3.68 4.13
C SER A 59 -2.07 -3.21 3.24
N THR A 60 -2.01 -1.98 2.76
CA THR A 60 -3.04 -1.43 1.87
C THR A 60 -3.05 -2.13 0.52
N ASP A 61 -1.87 -2.40 -0.06
CA ASP A 61 -1.74 -3.15 -1.32
C ASP A 61 -2.35 -4.55 -1.21
N ALA A 62 -2.09 -5.26 -0.10
CA ALA A 62 -2.67 -6.57 0.16
C ALA A 62 -4.21 -6.53 0.18
N VAL A 63 -4.80 -5.57 0.91
CA VAL A 63 -6.25 -5.37 0.97
C VAL A 63 -6.84 -5.07 -0.41
N LEU A 64 -6.17 -4.25 -1.22
CA LEU A 64 -6.63 -3.94 -2.59
C LEU A 64 -6.54 -5.18 -3.51
N SER A 65 -5.49 -5.98 -3.37
CA SER A 65 -5.33 -7.24 -4.11
C SER A 65 -6.43 -8.23 -3.78
N ASP A 66 -6.72 -8.42 -2.49
CA ASP A 66 -7.80 -9.29 -2.01
C ASP A 66 -9.16 -8.81 -2.52
N ARG A 67 -9.42 -7.50 -2.47
CA ARG A 67 -10.64 -6.90 -3.02
C ARG A 67 -10.81 -7.22 -4.51
N ARG A 68 -9.75 -7.04 -5.30
CA ARG A 68 -9.76 -7.33 -6.74
C ARG A 68 -10.07 -8.81 -7.00
N MET A 69 -9.47 -9.70 -6.21
CA MET A 69 -9.69 -11.14 -6.33
C MET A 69 -11.13 -11.52 -6.00
N ALA A 70 -11.67 -11.03 -4.88
CA ALA A 70 -13.06 -11.25 -4.49
C ALA A 70 -14.06 -10.76 -5.55
N GLN A 71 -13.80 -9.59 -6.14
CA GLN A 71 -14.63 -9.04 -7.24
C GLN A 71 -14.55 -9.94 -8.48
N SER A 72 -13.36 -10.45 -8.83
CA SER A 72 -13.19 -11.36 -9.95
C SER A 72 -13.99 -12.65 -9.76
N PHE A 73 -13.96 -13.26 -8.57
CA PHE A 73 -14.76 -14.44 -8.26
C PHE A 73 -16.26 -14.17 -8.35
N ALA A 74 -16.74 -13.08 -7.75
CA ALA A 74 -18.15 -12.71 -7.82
C ALA A 74 -18.61 -12.50 -9.27
N MET A 75 -17.79 -11.85 -10.11
CA MET A 75 -18.10 -11.65 -11.52
C MET A 75 -18.09 -12.94 -12.32
N ALA A 76 -17.19 -13.88 -12.02
CA ALA A 76 -17.17 -15.19 -12.67
C ALA A 76 -18.45 -15.99 -12.36
N VAL A 77 -18.88 -16.01 -11.09
CA VAL A 77 -20.10 -16.70 -10.64
C VAL A 77 -21.36 -16.10 -11.26
N ILE A 78 -21.43 -14.79 -11.45
CA ILE A 78 -22.60 -14.12 -12.05
C ILE A 78 -22.69 -14.38 -13.56
N LYS A 79 -21.55 -14.62 -14.21
CA LYS A 79 -21.47 -14.85 -15.67
C LYS A 79 -21.67 -16.30 -16.09
N ASP A 80 -21.59 -17.24 -15.14
CA ASP A 80 -21.88 -18.67 -15.29
C ASP A 80 -23.39 -18.93 -15.14
#